data_AF-A0A930AFZ2-F1
#
_entry.id   AF-A0A930AFZ2-F1
#
_cell.length_a   1.000
_cell.length_b   1.000
_cell.length_c   1.000
_cell.angle_alpha   90.00
_cell.angle_beta   90.00
_cell.angle_gamma   90.00
#
_symmetry.space_group_name_H-M   'P 1'
#
loop_
_entity.id
_entity.type
_entity.pdbx_description
1 polymer ?
#
loop_
_entity_poly.entity_id
_entity_poly.type
_entity_poly.pdbx_seq_one_letter_code
_entity_poly.pdbx_strand_id
1 'polypeptide(L)'
;VYRTLLEKKIGEPAVSDLRQEQAGGEPLTVPLSQAFPEIEELASHDETPVTADFKNDFDLEHFRQFMARDNLRFHDEQSDVLELFKIADEKKWTWFETYQLAKGTAVSQVISVKRMREKLAQESVSSDFSPQEATIIREAKSKTALQFLAGIKQTRNAGIIQAERDLLKQMADLGLLDEVINVVILLTFNKVDSANLNEKYAMKVANDYSYNKIRSAEEAVLRIREKNQK
;
A
#
# COMPACT_ATOMS: atom_id res chain seq x y z
N VAL A 1 -16.45 -12.66 -6.13
CA VAL A 1 -15.44 -11.64 -6.51
C VAL A 1 -15.10 -11.73 -8.00
N TYR A 2 -14.49 -12.81 -8.49
CA TYR A 2 -14.15 -12.94 -9.93
C TYR A 2 -15.36 -12.86 -10.88
N ARG A 3 -16.50 -13.45 -10.50
CA ARG A 3 -17.76 -13.32 -11.24
C ARG A 3 -18.19 -11.85 -11.41
N THR A 4 -18.19 -11.09 -10.32
CA THR A 4 -18.59 -9.67 -10.29
C THR A 4 -17.63 -8.79 -11.11
N LEU A 5 -16.34 -9.14 -11.14
CA LEU A 5 -15.33 -8.51 -12.00
C LEU A 5 -15.60 -8.78 -13.48
N LEU A 6 -15.93 -10.03 -13.82
CA LEU A 6 -16.33 -10.42 -15.17
C LEU A 6 -17.61 -9.69 -15.58
N GLU A 7 -18.63 -9.65 -14.72
CA GLU A 7 -19.92 -9.01 -15.00
C GLU A 7 -19.75 -7.52 -15.31
N LYS A 8 -18.83 -6.85 -14.60
CA LYS A 8 -18.50 -5.44 -14.87
C LYS A 8 -17.72 -5.24 -16.19
N LYS A 9 -16.94 -6.24 -16.63
CA LYS A 9 -16.08 -6.17 -17.82
C LYS A 9 -16.78 -6.57 -19.11
N ILE A 10 -17.69 -7.55 -19.05
CA ILE A 10 -18.34 -8.14 -20.23
C ILE A 10 -19.88 -8.11 -20.18
N GLY A 11 -20.47 -7.63 -19.08
CA GLY A 11 -21.91 -7.58 -18.87
C GLY A 11 -22.47 -8.89 -18.32
N GLU A 12 -23.53 -8.79 -17.51
CA GLU A 12 -24.25 -9.94 -16.93
C GLU A 12 -24.67 -11.02 -17.96
N PRO A 13 -25.21 -10.68 -19.15
CA PRO A 13 -25.63 -11.72 -20.10
C PRO A 13 -24.45 -12.56 -20.62
N ALA A 14 -23.30 -11.93 -20.92
CA ALA A 14 -22.12 -12.65 -21.39
C ALA A 14 -21.47 -13.51 -20.29
N VAL A 15 -21.57 -13.10 -19.02
CA VAL A 15 -21.12 -13.94 -17.90
C VAL A 15 -22.02 -15.15 -17.70
N SER A 16 -23.32 -14.99 -17.92
CA SER A 16 -24.27 -16.10 -17.81
C SER A 16 -24.04 -17.15 -18.89
N ASP A 17 -23.70 -16.74 -20.12
CA ASP A 17 -23.37 -17.65 -21.23
C ASP A 17 -22.04 -18.41 -21.02
N LEU A 18 -21.10 -17.83 -20.26
CA LEU A 18 -19.84 -18.50 -19.90
C LEU A 18 -19.99 -19.51 -18.74
N ARG A 19 -21.18 -19.63 -18.15
CA ARG A 19 -21.41 -20.68 -17.15
C ARG A 19 -21.39 -22.02 -17.87
N GLN A 20 -20.35 -22.82 -17.62
CA GLN A 20 -20.36 -24.22 -18.00
C GLN A 20 -21.63 -24.87 -17.45
N GLU A 21 -22.41 -25.48 -18.33
CA GLU A 21 -23.56 -26.31 -17.94
C GLU A 21 -23.10 -27.27 -16.85
N GLN A 22 -23.88 -27.37 -15.76
CA GLN A 22 -23.59 -28.35 -14.72
C GLN A 22 -23.50 -29.71 -15.40
N ALA A 23 -22.33 -30.36 -15.31
CA ALA A 23 -22.13 -31.68 -15.87
C ALA A 23 -23.21 -32.60 -15.27
N GLY A 24 -24.11 -33.11 -16.11
CA GLY A 24 -25.28 -33.90 -15.70
C GLY A 24 -24.96 -35.30 -15.19
N GLY A 25 -23.73 -35.53 -14.72
CA GLY A 25 -23.27 -36.79 -14.16
C GLY A 25 -23.56 -36.89 -12.67
N GLU A 26 -23.72 -38.11 -12.17
CA GLU A 26 -23.81 -38.38 -10.74
C GLU A 26 -22.43 -38.23 -10.08
N PRO A 27 -22.36 -37.70 -8.85
CA PRO A 27 -21.11 -37.60 -8.13
C PRO A 27 -20.54 -38.99 -7.85
N LEU A 28 -19.26 -39.18 -8.14
CA LEU A 28 -18.53 -40.40 -7.77
C LEU A 28 -18.65 -40.63 -6.26
N THR A 29 -19.22 -41.75 -5.86
CA THR A 29 -19.32 -42.18 -4.45
C THR A 29 -18.04 -42.85 -3.95
N VAL A 30 -17.05 -43.03 -4.83
CA VAL A 30 -15.77 -43.67 -4.56
C VAL A 30 -14.61 -42.78 -5.00
N PRO A 31 -13.42 -42.92 -4.38
CA PRO A 31 -12.22 -42.21 -4.82
C PRO A 31 -11.91 -42.49 -6.29
N LEU A 32 -11.39 -41.48 -7.00
CA LEU A 32 -11.10 -41.56 -8.43
C LEU A 32 -10.12 -42.69 -8.79
N SER A 33 -9.12 -42.94 -7.93
CA SER A 33 -8.15 -44.04 -8.09
C SER A 33 -8.80 -45.42 -8.09
N GLN A 34 -9.95 -45.56 -7.40
CA GLN A 34 -10.69 -46.81 -7.32
C GLN A 34 -11.65 -47.00 -8.50
N ALA A 35 -12.13 -45.90 -9.09
CA ALA A 35 -12.96 -45.92 -10.29
C ALA A 35 -12.13 -46.11 -11.58
N PHE A 36 -10.86 -45.68 -11.57
CA PHE A 36 -9.96 -45.71 -12.72
C PHE A 36 -8.56 -46.19 -12.30
N PRO A 37 -8.36 -47.50 -12.11
CA PRO A 37 -7.09 -48.09 -11.66
C PRO A 37 -5.93 -47.88 -12.64
N GLU A 38 -6.21 -47.55 -13.91
CA GLU A 38 -5.23 -47.23 -14.95
C GLU A 38 -4.47 -45.91 -14.68
N ILE A 39 -5.00 -45.04 -13.81
CA ILE A 39 -4.35 -43.76 -13.46
C ILE A 39 -3.14 -43.99 -12.53
N GLU A 40 -3.17 -45.04 -11.71
CA GLU A 40 -2.07 -45.39 -10.80
C GLU A 40 -0.82 -45.87 -11.54
N GLU A 41 -0.95 -46.53 -12.69
CA GLU A 41 0.20 -46.95 -13.51
C GLU A 41 0.91 -45.76 -14.18
N LEU A 42 0.17 -44.71 -14.53
CA LEU A 42 0.71 -43.48 -15.14
C LEU A 42 1.40 -42.55 -14.14
N ALA A 43 1.13 -42.68 -12.83
CA ALA A 43 1.69 -41.84 -11.78
C ALA A 43 3.09 -42.30 -11.28
N SER A 44 3.68 -43.30 -11.93
CA SER A 44 4.94 -43.93 -11.51
C SER A 44 6.20 -43.18 -11.97
N HIS A 45 6.26 -41.86 -11.84
CA HIS A 45 7.51 -41.08 -11.91
C HIS A 45 7.42 -39.90 -10.94
N ASP A 46 8.02 -40.06 -9.75
CA ASP A 46 8.62 -39.05 -8.85
C ASP A 46 8.01 -37.62 -8.75
N GLU A 47 6.73 -37.44 -9.04
CA GLU A 47 6.01 -36.21 -8.74
C GLU A 47 5.11 -36.48 -7.55
N THR A 48 5.58 -36.04 -6.37
CA THR A 48 4.64 -35.60 -5.33
C THR A 48 3.56 -34.76 -6.01
N PRO A 49 2.26 -34.94 -5.73
CA PRO A 49 1.26 -34.09 -6.34
C PRO A 49 1.57 -32.65 -5.94
N VAL A 50 2.20 -31.90 -6.84
CA VAL A 50 2.45 -30.49 -6.68
C VAL A 50 1.12 -29.82 -6.99
N THR A 51 0.17 -29.94 -6.07
CA THR A 51 -0.81 -28.88 -5.88
C THR A 51 -0.13 -27.74 -5.13
N ALA A 52 0.99 -27.24 -5.67
CA ALA A 52 1.30 -25.83 -5.47
C ALA A 52 0.45 -25.07 -6.49
N ASP A 53 -0.87 -25.12 -6.26
CA ASP A 53 -1.76 -24.06 -6.70
C ASP A 53 -1.22 -22.80 -6.02
N PHE A 54 -0.31 -22.06 -6.68
CA PHE A 54 -0.04 -20.65 -6.33
C PHE A 54 -1.26 -19.80 -6.69
N LYS A 55 -2.46 -20.23 -6.26
CA LYS A 55 -3.64 -19.39 -6.18
C LYS A 55 -3.32 -18.35 -5.12
N ASN A 56 -3.44 -17.07 -5.47
CA ASN A 56 -3.40 -15.97 -4.52
C ASN A 56 -4.06 -16.37 -3.21
N ASP A 57 -3.25 -16.56 -2.18
CA ASP A 57 -3.71 -16.86 -0.82
C ASP A 57 -4.16 -15.56 -0.13
N PHE A 58 -4.84 -14.69 -0.88
CA PHE A 58 -5.42 -13.48 -0.32
C PHE A 58 -6.73 -13.86 0.38
N ASP A 59 -6.59 -14.30 1.62
CA ASP A 59 -7.67 -14.51 2.56
C ASP A 59 -8.07 -13.19 3.25
N LEU A 60 -9.25 -12.68 2.89
CA LEU A 60 -9.81 -11.46 3.45
C LEU A 60 -10.20 -11.60 4.93
N GLU A 61 -10.56 -12.80 5.40
CA GLU A 61 -10.95 -13.02 6.78
C GLU A 61 -9.75 -12.86 7.72
N HIS A 62 -8.65 -13.54 7.41
CA HIS A 62 -7.39 -13.38 8.14
C HIS A 62 -6.86 -11.94 8.08
N PHE A 63 -6.96 -11.30 6.91
CA PHE A 63 -6.63 -9.89 6.75
C PHE A 63 -7.44 -8.99 7.70
N ARG A 64 -8.76 -9.18 7.78
CA ARG A 64 -9.65 -8.43 8.69
C ARG A 64 -9.33 -8.67 10.16
N GLN A 65 -9.05 -9.93 10.55
CA GLN A 65 -8.70 -10.27 11.93
C GLN A 65 -7.44 -9.51 12.39
N PHE A 66 -6.41 -9.45 11.54
CA PHE A 66 -5.19 -8.70 11.83
C PHE A 66 -5.40 -7.20 11.85
N MET A 67 -6.21 -6.66 10.91
CA MET A 67 -6.60 -5.26 10.96
C MET A 67 -7.31 -4.91 12.27
N ALA A 68 -8.28 -5.72 12.70
CA ALA A 68 -9.00 -5.49 13.95
C ALA A 68 -8.06 -5.50 15.16
N ARG A 69 -7.10 -6.45 15.21
CA ARG A 69 -6.09 -6.53 16.26
C ARG A 69 -5.23 -5.26 16.35
N ASP A 70 -4.82 -4.73 15.20
CA ASP A 70 -3.98 -3.53 15.14
C ASP A 70 -4.80 -2.22 15.09
N ASN A 71 -6.13 -2.31 15.28
CA ASN A 71 -7.11 -1.21 15.21
C ASN A 71 -7.19 -0.49 13.85
N LEU A 72 -6.76 -1.16 12.78
CA LEU A 72 -6.84 -0.66 11.41
C LEU A 72 -8.25 -0.79 10.85
N ARG A 73 -8.63 0.16 9.99
CA ARG A 73 -9.93 0.21 9.32
C ARG A 73 -9.77 0.50 7.84
N PHE A 74 -10.75 0.05 7.06
CA PHE A 74 -10.90 0.45 5.66
C PHE A 74 -11.31 1.92 5.57
N HIS A 75 -10.89 2.59 4.50
CA HIS A 75 -11.43 3.89 4.15
C HIS A 75 -12.82 3.73 3.50
N ASP A 76 -12.89 2.84 2.50
CA ASP A 76 -14.12 2.36 1.88
C ASP A 76 -13.95 0.86 1.61
N GLU A 77 -14.56 0.03 2.45
CA GLU A 77 -14.33 -1.42 2.42
C GLU A 77 -14.63 -2.04 1.05
N GLN A 78 -15.66 -1.59 0.34
CA GLN A 78 -16.02 -2.16 -0.96
C GLN A 78 -14.93 -1.89 -2.01
N SER A 79 -14.46 -0.65 -2.10
CA SER A 79 -13.42 -0.26 -3.05
C SER A 79 -12.03 -0.76 -2.63
N ASP A 80 -11.71 -0.66 -1.35
CA ASP A 80 -10.41 -1.03 -0.81
C ASP A 80 -10.16 -2.53 -0.94
N VAL A 81 -11.15 -3.38 -0.60
CA VAL A 81 -11.03 -4.83 -0.76
C VAL A 81 -10.73 -5.20 -2.21
N LEU A 82 -11.42 -4.56 -3.16
CA LEU A 82 -11.19 -4.81 -4.58
C LEU A 82 -9.76 -4.45 -5.01
N GLU A 83 -9.24 -3.31 -4.56
CA GLU A 83 -7.86 -2.90 -4.86
C GLU A 83 -6.81 -3.75 -4.15
N LEU A 84 -7.08 -4.22 -2.92
CA LEU A 84 -6.20 -5.14 -2.21
C LEU A 84 -6.06 -6.48 -2.95
N PHE A 85 -7.16 -7.04 -3.43
CA PHE A 85 -7.12 -8.24 -4.27
C PHE A 85 -6.29 -8.03 -5.55
N LYS A 86 -6.42 -6.86 -6.20
CA LYS A 86 -5.60 -6.54 -7.38
C LYS A 86 -4.12 -6.44 -7.03
N ILE A 87 -3.77 -5.76 -5.94
CA ILE A 87 -2.37 -5.64 -5.49
C ILE A 87 -1.79 -7.02 -5.18
N ALA A 88 -2.53 -7.85 -4.45
CA ALA A 88 -2.12 -9.20 -4.10
C ALA A 88 -1.90 -10.06 -5.36
N ASP A 89 -2.83 -9.99 -6.33
CA ASP A 89 -2.71 -10.74 -7.59
C ASP A 89 -1.56 -10.28 -8.49
N GLU A 90 -1.37 -8.97 -8.62
CA GLU A 90 -0.29 -8.40 -9.43
C GLU A 90 1.09 -8.73 -8.86
N LYS A 91 1.22 -8.77 -7.53
CA LYS A 91 2.48 -9.06 -6.84
C LYS A 91 2.64 -10.54 -6.46
N LYS A 92 1.61 -11.35 -6.65
CA LYS A 92 1.53 -12.74 -6.18
C LYS A 92 1.81 -12.86 -4.68
N TRP A 93 1.25 -11.92 -3.92
CA TRP A 93 1.39 -11.84 -2.48
C TRP A 93 0.28 -12.57 -1.75
N THR A 94 0.64 -13.08 -0.58
CA THR A 94 -0.28 -13.61 0.42
C THR A 94 -1.11 -12.48 1.07
N TRP A 95 -2.16 -12.85 1.79
CA TRP A 95 -2.90 -11.90 2.64
C TRP A 95 -1.98 -11.19 3.64
N PHE A 96 -0.97 -11.89 4.17
CA PHE A 96 -0.07 -11.35 5.19
C PHE A 96 0.88 -10.30 4.64
N GLU A 97 1.49 -10.53 3.47
CA GLU A 97 2.36 -9.53 2.82
C GLU A 97 1.58 -8.28 2.43
N THR A 98 0.39 -8.48 1.87
CA THR A 98 -0.52 -7.38 1.54
C THR A 98 -0.94 -6.61 2.79
N TYR A 99 -1.15 -7.31 3.91
CA TYR A 99 -1.43 -6.72 5.22
C TYR A 99 -0.27 -5.87 5.74
N GLN A 100 0.98 -6.36 5.65
CA GLN A 100 2.15 -5.59 6.06
C GLN A 100 2.27 -4.29 5.27
N LEU A 101 2.02 -4.33 3.95
CA LEU A 101 2.01 -3.12 3.13
C LEU A 101 0.88 -2.16 3.55
N ALA A 102 -0.33 -2.67 3.78
CA ALA A 102 -1.47 -1.87 4.21
C ALA A 102 -1.19 -1.20 5.56
N LYS A 103 -0.66 -1.95 6.54
CA LYS A 103 -0.26 -1.45 7.85
C LYS A 103 0.84 -0.39 7.77
N GLY A 104 1.87 -0.63 6.96
CA GLY A 104 3.00 0.30 6.81
C GLY A 104 2.66 1.60 6.08
N THR A 105 1.57 1.63 5.33
CA THR A 105 1.11 2.80 4.57
C THR A 105 -0.15 3.45 5.13
N ALA A 106 -0.75 2.87 6.18
CA ALA A 106 -1.93 3.38 6.85
C ALA A 106 -1.69 4.74 7.51
N VAL A 107 -2.74 5.56 7.56
CA VAL A 107 -2.70 6.88 8.17
C VAL A 107 -3.87 7.01 9.13
N SER A 108 -3.57 7.42 10.37
CA SER A 108 -4.57 7.54 11.44
C SER A 108 -5.42 6.27 11.61
N GLN A 109 -4.77 5.10 11.53
CA GLN A 109 -5.41 3.78 11.60
C GLN A 109 -6.39 3.46 10.46
N VAL A 110 -6.30 4.17 9.34
CA VAL A 110 -7.08 3.88 8.13
C VAL A 110 -6.11 3.47 7.02
N ILE A 111 -6.36 2.34 6.38
CA ILE A 111 -5.53 1.89 5.25
C ILE A 111 -5.76 2.79 4.05
N SER A 112 -4.75 2.94 3.20
CA SER A 112 -4.85 3.75 1.99
C SER A 112 -4.26 2.99 0.81
N VAL A 113 -5.13 2.40 -0.01
CA VAL A 113 -4.72 1.67 -1.22
C VAL A 113 -3.94 2.57 -2.19
N LYS A 114 -4.24 3.88 -2.20
CA LYS A 114 -3.47 4.88 -2.95
C LYS A 114 -2.02 4.93 -2.48
N ARG A 115 -1.77 5.04 -1.17
CA ARG A 115 -0.41 5.06 -0.62
C ARG A 115 0.29 3.70 -0.76
N MET A 116 -0.45 2.59 -0.69
CA MET A 116 0.08 1.27 -1.03
C MET A 116 0.63 1.25 -2.46
N ARG A 117 -0.14 1.77 -3.43
CA ARG A 117 0.31 1.88 -4.84
C ARG A 117 1.53 2.78 -4.99
N GLU A 118 1.56 3.93 -4.32
CA GLU A 118 2.74 4.82 -4.36
C GLU A 118 3.98 4.17 -3.71
N LYS A 119 3.81 3.36 -2.65
CA LYS A 119 4.89 2.57 -2.05
C LYS A 119 5.41 1.47 -2.97
N LEU A 120 4.53 0.84 -3.73
CA LEU A 120 4.90 -0.17 -4.73
C LEU A 120 5.59 0.41 -5.97
N ALA A 121 5.27 1.67 -6.32
CA ALA A 121 5.86 2.40 -7.43
C ALA A 121 7.10 3.21 -7.01
N GLN A 122 7.52 3.12 -5.75
CA GLN A 122 8.71 3.78 -5.25
C GLN A 122 9.95 3.03 -5.74
N GLU A 123 10.87 3.76 -6.36
CA GLU A 123 12.14 3.23 -6.83
C GLU A 123 13.28 3.65 -5.89
N SER A 124 14.37 2.88 -5.91
CA SER A 124 15.59 3.27 -5.20
C SER A 124 16.30 4.38 -5.97
N VAL A 125 16.46 5.54 -5.34
CA VAL A 125 17.21 6.66 -5.92
C VAL A 125 18.59 6.70 -5.29
N SER A 126 19.62 6.59 -6.13
CA SER A 126 21.02 6.76 -5.74
C SER A 126 21.53 8.10 -6.26
N SER A 127 22.14 8.88 -5.38
CA SER A 127 22.78 10.15 -5.70
C SER A 127 23.88 10.46 -4.70
N ASP A 128 24.76 11.39 -5.05
CA ASP A 128 25.81 11.93 -4.19
C ASP A 128 25.20 12.86 -3.13
N PHE A 129 24.57 12.29 -2.12
CA PHE A 129 24.02 13.05 -1.00
C PHE A 129 25.13 13.50 -0.05
N SER A 130 25.09 14.77 0.33
CA SER A 130 25.94 15.30 1.39
C SER A 130 25.62 14.60 2.74
N PRO A 131 26.54 14.63 3.72
CA PRO A 131 26.28 14.04 5.05
C PRO A 131 25.02 14.59 5.74
N GLN A 132 24.70 15.87 5.49
CA GLN A 132 23.49 16.51 6.01
C GLN A 132 22.24 15.97 5.31
N GLU A 133 22.24 15.87 3.99
CA GLU A 133 21.13 15.31 3.21
C GLU A 133 20.88 13.84 3.58
N ALA A 134 21.94 13.04 3.70
CA ALA A 134 21.84 11.64 4.13
C ALA A 134 21.22 11.51 5.53
N THR A 135 21.55 12.43 6.45
CA THR A 135 20.95 12.48 7.78
C THR A 135 19.45 12.80 7.70
N ILE A 136 19.06 13.77 6.87
CA ILE A 136 17.66 14.12 6.65
C ILE A 136 16.88 12.92 6.10
N ILE A 137 17.42 12.24 5.08
CA ILE A 137 16.78 11.07 4.46
C ILE A 137 16.58 9.96 5.48
N ARG A 138 17.62 9.64 6.27
CA ARG A 138 17.55 8.61 7.32
C ARG A 138 16.49 8.93 8.38
N GLU A 139 16.45 10.17 8.86
CA GLU A 139 15.45 10.59 9.85
C GLU A 139 14.04 10.60 9.25
N ALA A 140 13.89 11.04 7.99
CA ALA A 140 12.61 11.06 7.29
C ALA A 140 12.06 9.64 7.06
N LYS A 141 12.91 8.64 6.77
CA LYS A 141 12.48 7.26 6.54
C LYS A 141 12.14 6.48 7.80
N SER A 142 12.72 6.83 8.94
CA SER A 142 12.62 6.04 10.17
C SER A 142 11.42 6.36 11.05
N LYS A 143 10.67 7.44 10.76
CA LYS A 143 9.59 7.95 11.60
C LYS A 143 8.31 8.15 10.80
N THR A 144 7.17 7.94 11.45
CA THR A 144 5.88 8.36 10.87
C THR A 144 5.79 9.88 10.83
N ALA A 145 4.91 10.41 9.97
CA ALA A 145 4.71 11.86 9.83
C ALA A 145 4.43 12.58 11.16
N LEU A 146 3.62 11.93 12.01
CA LEU A 146 3.24 12.47 13.31
C LEU A 146 4.40 12.42 14.32
N GLN A 147 5.17 11.33 14.33
CA GLN A 147 6.36 11.20 15.19
C GLN A 147 7.45 12.20 14.80
N PHE A 148 7.65 12.41 13.51
CA PHE A 148 8.62 13.37 13.00
C PHE A 148 8.25 14.81 13.38
N LEU A 149 6.98 15.19 13.17
CA LEU A 149 6.45 16.49 13.60
C LEU A 149 6.61 16.67 15.12
N ALA A 150 6.28 15.65 15.91
CA ALA A 150 6.44 15.69 17.37
C ALA A 150 7.90 15.96 17.77
N GLY A 151 8.86 15.32 17.11
CA GLY A 151 10.28 15.54 17.35
C GLY A 151 10.71 16.99 17.12
N ILE A 152 10.27 17.61 16.02
CA ILE A 152 10.57 19.03 15.74
C ILE A 152 9.87 19.95 16.75
N LYS A 153 8.62 19.65 17.09
CA LYS A 153 7.86 20.45 18.05
C LYS A 153 8.46 20.43 19.45
N GLN A 154 9.00 19.28 19.87
CA GLN A 154 9.69 19.13 21.14
C GLN A 154 10.93 20.03 21.24
N THR A 155 11.74 20.13 20.17
CA THR A 155 12.92 21.02 20.18
C THR A 155 12.56 22.50 20.25
N ARG A 156 11.32 22.85 19.89
CA ARG A 156 10.75 24.21 19.96
C ARG A 156 9.87 24.45 21.19
N ASN A 157 9.83 23.53 22.15
CA ASN A 157 8.95 23.59 23.34
C ASN A 157 7.46 23.82 23.00
N ALA A 158 6.99 23.24 21.90
CA ALA A 158 5.63 23.41 21.42
C ALA A 158 4.88 22.06 21.36
N GLY A 159 3.55 22.11 21.47
CA GLY A 159 2.67 20.97 21.23
C GLY A 159 2.21 20.87 19.77
N ILE A 160 1.75 19.69 19.36
CA ILE A 160 1.06 19.50 18.07
C ILE A 160 -0.39 19.97 18.21
N ILE A 161 -0.79 20.93 17.38
CA ILE A 161 -2.15 21.44 17.33
C ILE A 161 -3.02 20.64 16.33
N GLN A 162 -4.34 20.78 16.42
CA GLN A 162 -5.26 20.01 15.56
C GLN A 162 -5.05 20.31 14.07
N ALA A 163 -4.86 21.58 13.71
CA ALA A 163 -4.69 21.98 12.32
C ALA A 163 -3.45 21.31 11.66
N GLU A 164 -2.40 21.05 12.44
CA GLU A 164 -1.23 20.31 11.96
C GLU A 164 -1.54 18.82 11.75
N ARG A 165 -2.33 18.20 12.64
CA ARG A 165 -2.78 16.81 12.43
C ARG A 165 -3.63 16.69 11.16
N ASP A 166 -4.54 17.65 10.95
CA ASP A 166 -5.40 17.70 9.76
C ASP A 166 -4.57 17.91 8.50
N LEU A 167 -3.53 18.74 8.56
CA LEU A 167 -2.59 18.94 7.48
C LEU A 167 -1.79 17.68 7.14
N LEU A 168 -1.30 16.92 8.13
CA LEU A 168 -0.64 15.63 7.89
C LEU A 168 -1.59 14.65 7.18
N LYS A 169 -2.85 14.61 7.63
CA LYS A 169 -3.89 13.78 7.00
C LYS A 169 -4.16 14.21 5.55
N GLN A 170 -4.30 15.51 5.29
CA GLN A 170 -4.49 16.03 3.93
C GLN A 170 -3.33 15.63 3.00
N MET A 171 -2.07 15.75 3.46
CA MET A 171 -0.91 15.33 2.68
C MET A 171 -0.89 13.82 2.41
N ALA A 172 -1.33 13.01 3.38
CA ALA A 172 -1.50 11.58 3.20
C ALA A 172 -2.61 11.22 2.20
N ASP A 173 -3.73 11.94 2.22
CA ASP A 173 -4.85 11.76 1.28
C ASP A 173 -4.42 12.11 -0.17
N LEU A 174 -3.43 12.99 -0.33
CA LEU A 174 -2.76 13.21 -1.64
C LEU A 174 -1.97 12.00 -2.13
N GLY A 175 -1.73 11.00 -1.28
CA GLY A 175 -0.97 9.78 -1.60
C GLY A 175 0.52 9.87 -1.25
N LEU A 176 0.98 10.98 -0.66
CA LEU A 176 2.38 11.12 -0.24
C LEU A 176 2.69 10.11 0.84
N LEU A 177 3.87 9.50 0.82
CA LEU A 177 4.37 8.62 1.87
C LEU A 177 4.95 9.42 3.04
N ASP A 178 5.04 8.81 4.22
CA ASP A 178 5.52 9.48 5.44
C ASP A 178 6.91 10.09 5.26
N GLU A 179 7.80 9.40 4.57
CA GLU A 179 9.15 9.89 4.26
C GLU A 179 9.14 11.18 3.43
N VAL A 180 8.20 11.31 2.49
CA VAL A 180 8.03 12.52 1.67
C VAL A 180 7.39 13.64 2.50
N ILE A 181 6.37 13.31 3.29
CA ILE A 181 5.72 14.24 4.21
C ILE A 181 6.73 14.83 5.21
N ASN A 182 7.62 13.99 5.75
CA ASN A 182 8.67 14.41 6.69
C ASN A 182 9.60 15.46 6.08
N VAL A 183 9.99 15.28 4.81
CA VAL A 183 10.80 16.27 4.09
C VAL A 183 10.03 17.58 3.86
N VAL A 184 8.73 17.53 3.55
CA VAL A 184 7.87 18.72 3.42
C VAL A 184 7.75 19.48 4.75
N ILE A 185 7.58 18.77 5.86
CA ILE A 185 7.54 19.35 7.21
C ILE A 185 8.85 20.08 7.52
N LEU A 186 9.98 19.39 7.32
CA LEU A 186 11.31 19.96 7.57
C LEU A 186 11.54 21.23 6.74
N LEU A 187 11.24 21.18 5.45
CA LEU A 187 11.36 22.31 4.54
C LEU A 187 10.48 23.50 4.98
N THR A 188 9.27 23.22 5.44
CA THR A 188 8.34 24.27 5.91
C THR A 188 8.88 24.97 7.15
N PHE A 189 9.39 24.23 8.13
CA PHE A 189 9.99 24.80 9.34
C PHE A 189 11.31 25.52 9.11
N ASN A 190 12.04 25.18 8.04
CA ASN A 190 13.23 25.90 7.62
C ASN A 190 12.90 27.21 6.88
N LYS A 191 11.70 27.32 6.30
CA LYS A 191 11.30 28.52 5.54
C LYS A 191 10.78 29.65 6.43
N VAL A 192 10.10 29.31 7.53
CA VAL A 192 9.49 30.27 8.45
C VAL A 192 9.88 29.91 9.88
N ASP A 193 10.45 30.87 10.60
CA ASP A 193 10.70 30.72 12.03
C ASP A 193 9.38 30.87 12.80
N SER A 194 8.71 29.75 13.03
CA SER A 194 7.46 29.68 13.77
C SER A 194 7.36 28.38 14.56
N ALA A 195 6.73 28.44 15.73
CA ALA A 195 6.41 27.24 16.49
C ALA A 195 5.41 26.33 15.74
N ASN A 196 4.61 26.89 14.82
CA ASN A 196 3.58 26.17 14.07
C ASN A 196 3.94 26.01 12.60
N LEU A 197 3.45 24.93 12.00
CA LEU A 197 3.65 24.64 10.59
C LEU A 197 2.87 25.65 9.72
N ASN A 198 3.51 26.25 8.72
CA ASN A 198 2.82 27.12 7.76
C ASN A 198 2.01 26.26 6.79
N GLU A 199 0.70 26.13 7.04
CA GLU A 199 -0.19 25.24 6.29
C GLU A 199 -0.22 25.53 4.79
N LYS A 200 -0.31 26.81 4.43
CA LYS A 200 -0.38 27.24 3.02
C LYS A 200 0.88 26.87 2.26
N TYR A 201 2.04 27.04 2.89
CA TYR A 201 3.32 26.68 2.27
C TYR A 201 3.49 25.16 2.20
N ALA A 202 3.22 24.44 3.29
CA ALA A 202 3.31 22.98 3.33
C ALA A 202 2.42 22.33 2.26
N MET A 203 1.14 22.74 2.16
CA MET A 203 0.24 22.21 1.14
C MET A 203 0.65 22.57 -0.28
N LYS A 204 1.23 23.75 -0.52
CA LYS A 204 1.76 24.11 -1.84
C LYS A 204 2.85 23.12 -2.26
N VAL A 205 3.78 22.82 -1.36
CA VAL A 205 4.88 21.87 -1.63
C VAL A 205 4.35 20.44 -1.77
N ALA A 206 3.43 20.02 -0.89
CA ALA A 206 2.83 18.69 -0.94
C ALA A 206 2.08 18.43 -2.26
N ASN A 207 1.32 19.42 -2.75
CA ASN A 207 0.66 19.33 -4.05
C ASN A 207 1.67 19.25 -5.20
N ASP A 208 2.74 20.05 -5.18
CA ASP A 208 3.82 19.96 -6.18
C ASP A 208 4.50 18.58 -6.17
N TYR A 209 4.70 17.99 -4.99
CA TYR A 209 5.32 16.66 -4.87
C TYR A 209 4.37 15.55 -5.32
N SER A 210 3.09 15.64 -4.99
CA SER A 210 2.05 14.71 -5.46
C SER A 210 1.89 14.78 -6.99
N TYR A 211 1.91 15.99 -7.56
CA TYR A 211 1.82 16.21 -9.00
C TYR A 211 3.05 15.64 -9.73
N ASN A 212 4.26 15.93 -9.25
CA ASN A 212 5.51 15.44 -9.84
C ASN A 212 5.84 13.98 -9.49
N LYS A 213 4.93 13.26 -8.81
CA LYS A 213 5.12 11.84 -8.42
C LYS A 213 6.38 11.58 -7.61
N ILE A 214 6.70 12.49 -6.69
CA ILE A 214 7.79 12.30 -5.72
C ILE A 214 7.36 11.26 -4.68
N ARG A 215 8.05 10.11 -4.64
CA ARG A 215 7.66 8.96 -3.81
C ARG A 215 8.66 8.66 -2.70
N SER A 216 9.89 9.15 -2.79
CA SER A 216 10.95 8.88 -1.81
C SER A 216 11.46 10.15 -1.12
N ALA A 217 12.04 9.99 0.07
CA ALA A 217 12.76 11.09 0.73
C ALA A 217 13.96 11.56 -0.11
N GLU A 218 14.63 10.66 -0.82
CA GLU A 218 15.73 10.97 -1.73
C GLU A 218 15.30 11.93 -2.84
N GLU A 219 14.24 11.60 -3.59
CA GLU A 219 13.70 12.48 -4.64
C GLU A 219 13.26 13.82 -4.07
N ALA A 220 12.63 13.80 -2.89
CA ALA A 220 12.18 15.01 -2.22
C ALA A 220 13.36 15.93 -1.86
N VAL A 221 14.49 15.38 -1.40
CA VAL A 221 15.70 16.14 -1.09
C VAL A 221 16.39 16.65 -2.35
N LEU A 222 16.49 15.82 -3.40
CA LEU A 222 17.00 16.25 -4.71
C LEU A 222 16.23 17.45 -5.26
N ARG A 223 14.90 17.42 -5.13
CA ARG A 223 14.02 18.50 -5.55
C ARG A 223 14.26 19.81 -4.79
N ILE A 224 14.67 19.73 -3.52
CA ILE A 224 15.08 20.90 -2.72
C ILE A 224 16.38 21.48 -3.26
N ARG A 225 17.37 20.61 -3.52
CA ARG A 225 18.67 20.99 -4.05
C ARG A 225 18.53 21.73 -5.38
N GLU A 226 17.75 21.19 -6.30
CA GLU A 226 17.48 21.83 -7.60
C GLU A 226 16.81 23.20 -7.48
N LYS A 227 15.89 23.37 -6.52
CA LYS A 227 15.22 24.65 -6.28
C LYS A 227 16.15 25.69 -5.66
N ASN A 228 17.15 25.28 -4.89
CA ASN A 228 18.13 26.18 -4.28
C ASN A 228 19.27 26.59 -5.23
N GLN A 229 19.45 25.86 -6.33
CA GLN A 229 20.44 26.17 -7.37
C GLN A 229 19.90 27.09 -8.47
N LYS A 230 18.60 27.39 -8.47
CA LYS A 230 17.94 28.35 -9.38
C LYS A 230 17.73 29.68 -8.68
#